data_AF-A0A1Q7ISX9-F1
#
_entry.id   AF-A0A1Q7ISX9-F1
#
_cell.length_a   1.000
_cell.length_b   1.000
_cell.length_c   1.000
_cell.angle_alpha   90.00
_cell.angle_beta   90.00
_cell.angle_gamma   90.00
#
_symmetry.space_group_name_H-M   'P 1'
#
loop_
_entity.id
_entity.type
_entity.pdbx_description
1 polymer ?
#
loop_
_entity_poly.entity_id
_entity_poly.type
_entity_poly.pdbx_seq_one_letter_code
_entity_poly.pdbx_strand_id
1 'polypeptide(L)'
;MAFDGIRHSIAAMAVCEDCEQEMLRAQTCKARSLMSFRDETFKPIAYGSETIWPMGFTGACGDCGVAPGGTHHFGCDIEQCPRCGDQLISCDCAEEFDLHLAPN
;
A
#
# COMPACT_ATOMS: atom_id res chain seq x y z
N MET A 1 -9.76 -36.58 -30.71
CA MET A 1 -8.46 -36.22 -30.11
C MET A 1 -8.25 -34.74 -30.34
N ALA A 2 -7.59 -34.07 -29.38
CA ALA A 2 -7.38 -32.62 -29.23
C ALA A 2 -8.49 -31.88 -28.46
N PHE A 3 -8.47 -32.04 -27.13
CA PHE A 3 -8.88 -30.96 -26.23
C PHE A 3 -7.68 -30.03 -26.13
N ASP A 4 -7.79 -28.84 -26.72
CA ASP A 4 -6.71 -27.85 -26.70
C ASP A 4 -6.57 -27.35 -25.25
N GLY A 5 -5.52 -27.85 -24.60
CA GLY A 5 -5.22 -27.66 -23.20
C GLY A 5 -4.75 -26.24 -22.94
N ILE A 6 -5.69 -25.33 -22.72
CA ILE A 6 -5.41 -24.02 -22.15
C ILE A 6 -5.09 -24.23 -20.66
N ARG A 7 -3.81 -24.43 -20.35
CA ARG A 7 -3.30 -24.34 -18.98
C ARG A 7 -3.09 -22.87 -18.63
N HIS A 8 -4.17 -22.11 -18.44
CA HIS A 8 -4.08 -20.91 -17.61
C HIS A 8 -4.13 -21.37 -16.17
N SER A 9 -2.95 -21.55 -15.58
CA SER A 9 -2.80 -21.68 -14.13
C SER A 9 -3.42 -20.43 -13.50
N ILE A 10 -4.62 -20.56 -12.94
CA ILE A 10 -5.32 -19.49 -12.22
C ILE A 10 -4.58 -19.28 -10.90
N ALA A 11 -3.48 -18.53 -10.93
CA ALA A 11 -3.03 -17.82 -9.74
C ALA A 11 -3.97 -16.62 -9.60
N ALA A 12 -5.01 -16.76 -8.77
CA ALA A 12 -5.79 -15.60 -8.36
C ALA A 12 -4.88 -14.73 -7.49
N MET A 13 -4.49 -13.57 -8.00
CA MET A 13 -3.61 -12.62 -7.31
C MET A 13 -4.43 -11.40 -6.87
N ALA A 14 -3.94 -10.68 -5.86
CA ALA A 14 -4.62 -9.49 -5.36
C ALA A 14 -4.59 -8.36 -6.42
N VAL A 15 -5.77 -7.83 -6.73
CA VAL A 15 -5.92 -6.61 -7.54
C VAL A 15 -6.09 -5.45 -6.57
N CYS A 16 -5.31 -4.39 -6.77
CA CYS A 16 -5.41 -3.20 -5.94
C CYS A 16 -6.71 -2.45 -6.24
N GLU A 17 -7.50 -2.17 -5.20
CA GLU A 17 -8.79 -1.46 -5.34
C GLU A 17 -8.63 -0.02 -5.82
N ASP A 18 -7.50 0.65 -5.54
CA ASP A 18 -7.30 2.05 -5.95
C ASP A 18 -6.91 2.20 -7.42
N CYS A 19 -6.04 1.33 -7.94
CA CYS A 19 -5.46 1.50 -9.27
C CYS A 19 -5.81 0.39 -10.26
N GLU A 20 -6.65 -0.57 -9.85
CA GLU A 20 -7.22 -1.65 -10.65
C GLU A 20 -6.18 -2.55 -11.35
N GLN A 21 -4.92 -2.48 -10.92
CA GLN A 21 -3.85 -3.31 -11.44
C GLN A 21 -3.57 -4.48 -10.49
N GLU A 22 -3.14 -5.59 -11.08
CA GLU A 22 -2.65 -6.74 -10.33
C GLU A 22 -1.33 -6.38 -9.63
N MET A 23 -1.26 -6.59 -8.32
CA MET A 23 -0.23 -6.03 -7.44
C MET A 23 1.18 -6.51 -7.79
N LEU A 24 1.38 -7.78 -8.16
CA LEU A 24 2.72 -8.28 -8.50
C LEU A 24 3.20 -7.90 -9.92
N ARG A 25 2.30 -7.43 -10.79
CA ARG A 25 2.65 -6.83 -12.08
C ARG A 25 2.83 -5.32 -11.99
N ALA A 26 2.08 -4.65 -11.13
CA ALA A 26 2.12 -3.21 -10.93
C ALA A 26 3.40 -2.79 -10.18
N GLN A 27 4.38 -2.26 -10.91
CA GLN A 27 5.62 -1.77 -10.30
C GLN A 27 5.45 -0.48 -9.46
N THR A 28 4.24 0.10 -9.44
CA THR A 28 3.83 1.28 -8.66
C THR A 28 2.31 1.44 -8.69
N CYS A 29 1.72 1.85 -7.57
CA CYS A 29 0.32 2.28 -7.54
C CYS A 29 0.18 3.66 -8.20
N LYS A 30 -0.57 3.75 -9.31
CA LYS A 30 -0.72 5.00 -10.07
C LYS A 30 -1.83 5.92 -9.56
N ALA A 31 -2.73 5.39 -8.72
CA ALA A 31 -3.87 6.15 -8.22
C ALA A 31 -3.52 7.03 -7.02
N ARG A 32 -2.56 6.61 -6.19
CA ARG A 32 -2.25 7.26 -4.92
C ARG A 32 -1.14 8.29 -5.04
N SER A 33 -1.45 9.46 -5.60
CA SER A 33 -0.47 10.55 -5.70
C SER A 33 -0.43 11.46 -4.46
N LEU A 34 -1.52 11.51 -3.69
CA LEU A 34 -1.67 12.29 -2.47
C LEU A 34 -2.48 11.49 -1.45
N MET A 35 -2.15 11.66 -0.18
CA MET A 35 -2.85 11.13 0.98
C MET A 35 -3.38 12.29 1.80
N SER A 36 -4.62 12.18 2.27
CA SER A 36 -5.23 13.19 3.14
C SER A 36 -5.31 12.64 4.56
N PHE A 37 -4.82 13.40 5.52
CA PHE A 37 -4.95 13.13 6.94
C PHE A 37 -5.60 14.37 7.56
N ARG A 38 -6.88 14.27 7.93
CA ARG A 38 -7.69 15.41 8.37
C ARG A 38 -7.67 16.52 7.29
N ASP A 39 -7.24 17.73 7.66
CA ASP A 39 -7.16 18.91 6.78
C ASP A 39 -5.81 19.06 6.06
N GLU A 40 -4.90 18.09 6.20
CA GLU A 40 -3.55 18.14 5.63
C GLU A 40 -3.34 17.07 4.55
N THR A 41 -2.66 17.43 3.46
CA THR A 41 -2.33 16.51 2.36
C THR A 41 -0.84 16.26 2.27
N PHE A 42 -0.45 14.99 2.13
CA PHE A 42 0.93 14.54 2.08
C PHE A 42 1.16 13.70 0.82
N LYS A 43 2.40 13.71 0.31
CA LYS A 43 2.84 12.74 -0.69
C LYS A 43 3.19 11.42 0.02
N PRO A 44 2.83 10.25 -0.53
CA PRO A 44 3.31 8.98 -0.02
C PRO A 44 4.84 8.94 -0.01
N ILE A 45 5.42 8.26 0.98
CA ILE A 45 6.85 7.95 0.97
C ILE A 45 7.05 6.82 -0.04
N ALA A 46 7.94 7.03 -1.00
CA ALA A 46 8.27 6.02 -2.00
C ALA A 46 8.96 4.83 -1.34
N TYR A 47 8.64 3.62 -1.80
CA TYR A 47 9.27 2.40 -1.32
C TYR A 47 10.79 2.47 -1.51
N GLY A 48 11.56 2.16 -0.47
CA GLY A 48 13.01 2.36 -0.47
C GLY A 48 13.46 3.63 0.26
N SER A 49 12.56 4.58 0.51
CA SER A 49 12.86 5.87 1.16
C SER A 49 12.32 5.99 2.58
N GLU A 50 11.69 4.93 3.08
CA GLU A 50 11.16 4.88 4.44
C GLU A 50 12.28 4.86 5.48
N THR A 51 12.00 5.45 6.64
CA THR A 51 12.92 5.53 7.78
C THR A 51 12.58 4.55 8.90
N ILE A 52 11.37 3.97 8.91
CA ILE A 52 10.92 3.04 9.97
C ILE A 52 11.56 1.67 9.91
N TRP A 53 12.05 1.27 8.73
CA TRP A 53 12.63 -0.04 8.51
C TRP A 53 14.15 0.08 8.34
N PRO A 54 14.96 -0.23 9.39
CA PRO A 54 16.42 0.01 9.37
C PRO A 54 17.19 -0.96 8.45
N MET A 55 16.58 -2.09 8.06
CA MET A 55 17.12 -2.96 7.02
C MET A 55 16.68 -2.45 5.66
N GLY A 56 17.65 -1.95 4.89
CA GLY A 56 17.41 -1.40 3.56
C GLY A 56 16.62 -2.36 2.65
N PHE A 57 15.78 -1.77 1.80
CA PHE A 57 14.89 -2.49 0.91
C PHE A 57 15.64 -3.02 -0.31
N THR A 58 15.77 -4.35 -0.41
CA THR A 58 16.38 -5.00 -1.58
C THR A 58 15.31 -5.69 -2.41
N GLY A 59 15.13 -5.28 -3.67
CA GLY A 59 14.13 -5.86 -4.56
C GLY A 59 12.73 -5.28 -4.35
N ALA A 60 11.70 -5.96 -4.87
CA ALA A 60 10.31 -5.53 -4.74
C ALA A 60 9.81 -5.62 -3.29
N CYS A 61 8.81 -4.81 -2.95
CA CYS A 61 8.14 -4.87 -1.65
C CYS A 61 7.56 -6.27 -1.42
N GLY A 62 7.89 -6.86 -0.27
CA GLY A 62 7.47 -8.23 0.07
C GLY A 62 5.95 -8.38 0.27
N ASP A 63 5.26 -7.27 0.52
CA ASP A 63 3.82 -7.27 0.74
C ASP A 63 3.05 -6.86 -0.53
N CYS A 64 3.30 -5.65 -1.05
CA CYS A 64 2.52 -5.13 -2.18
C CYS A 64 3.17 -5.31 -3.57
N GLY A 65 4.39 -5.85 -3.67
CA GLY A 65 5.06 -6.11 -4.95
C GLY A 65 5.64 -4.89 -5.66
N VAL A 66 5.51 -3.68 -5.10
CA VAL A 66 6.03 -2.44 -5.71
C VAL A 66 7.55 -2.47 -5.90
N ALA A 67 8.05 -1.88 -6.98
CA ALA A 67 9.48 -1.75 -7.22
C ALA A 67 10.10 -0.60 -6.37
N PRO A 68 11.41 -0.64 -6.06
CA PRO A 68 12.10 0.47 -5.41
C PRO A 68 11.85 1.81 -6.12
N GLY A 69 11.52 2.83 -5.34
CA GLY A 69 11.13 4.17 -5.79
C GLY A 69 9.66 4.32 -6.18
N GLY A 70 8.88 3.23 -6.21
CA GLY A 70 7.45 3.27 -6.51
C GLY A 70 6.58 3.65 -5.31
N THR A 71 5.31 3.94 -5.57
CA THR A 71 4.30 4.19 -4.54
C THR A 71 3.62 2.88 -4.17
N HIS A 72 3.54 2.58 -2.88
CA HIS A 72 2.85 1.39 -2.37
C HIS A 72 1.40 1.31 -2.83
N HIS A 73 0.85 0.09 -2.85
CA HIS A 73 -0.60 -0.11 -2.93
C HIS A 73 -1.24 0.06 -1.54
N PHE A 74 -2.50 0.47 -1.48
CA PHE A 74 -3.20 0.61 -0.21
C PHE A 74 -3.30 -0.71 0.55
N GLY A 75 -3.21 -0.62 1.88
CA GLY A 75 -3.15 -1.77 2.77
C GLY A 75 -1.76 -2.38 2.94
N CYS A 76 -0.69 -1.76 2.38
CA CYS A 76 0.65 -2.32 2.48
C CYS A 76 1.19 -2.31 3.91
N ASP A 77 1.59 -3.47 4.44
CA ASP A 77 2.17 -3.67 5.78
C ASP A 77 3.54 -3.00 5.95
N ILE A 78 4.20 -2.64 4.86
CA ILE A 78 5.52 -2.00 4.91
C ILE A 78 5.41 -0.47 4.78
N GLU A 79 4.27 0.03 4.29
CA GLU A 79 4.14 1.45 3.99
C GLU A 79 4.24 2.33 5.23
N GLN A 80 5.09 3.36 5.14
CA GLN A 80 5.24 4.37 6.18
C GLN A 80 4.25 5.52 5.98
N CYS A 81 3.58 5.92 7.06
CA CYS A 81 2.76 7.11 7.13
C CYS A 81 3.62 8.37 6.91
N PRO A 82 3.35 9.19 5.89
CA PRO A 82 4.13 10.39 5.64
C PRO A 82 3.89 11.51 6.66
N ARG A 83 2.86 11.37 7.52
CA ARG A 83 2.49 12.36 8.52
C ARG A 83 3.20 12.14 9.86
N CYS A 84 2.99 11.00 10.51
CA CYS A 84 3.60 10.71 11.82
C CYS A 84 4.90 9.92 11.71
N GLY A 85 5.15 9.30 10.55
CA GLY A 85 6.31 8.47 10.34
C GLY A 85 6.17 7.03 10.83
N ASP A 86 5.06 6.59 11.43
CA ASP A 86 4.82 5.18 11.80
C ASP A 86 4.36 4.34 10.60
N GLN A 87 4.05 3.05 10.79
CA GLN A 87 3.44 2.21 9.76
C GLN A 87 2.01 2.70 9.45
N LEU A 88 1.68 2.90 8.17
CA LEU A 88 0.45 3.55 7.74
C LEU A 88 -0.81 2.82 8.22
N ILE A 89 -0.84 1.49 8.07
CA ILE A 89 -2.01 0.67 8.42
C ILE A 89 -2.31 0.63 9.93
N SER A 90 -1.38 1.07 10.77
CA SER A 90 -1.50 1.05 12.23
C SER A 90 -1.37 2.43 12.87
N CYS A 91 -1.25 3.49 12.08
CA CYS A 91 -1.14 4.85 12.60
C CYS A 91 -2.50 5.48 12.91
N ASP A 92 -2.55 6.33 13.94
CA ASP A 92 -3.76 7.06 14.34
C ASP A 92 -3.98 8.36 13.54
N CYS A 93 -3.33 8.53 12.39
CA CYS A 93 -3.46 9.76 11.60
C CYS A 93 -4.76 9.84 10.79
N ALA A 94 -5.40 8.69 10.50
CA ALA A 94 -6.62 8.61 9.71
C ALA A 94 -7.89 8.84 10.54
N GLU A 95 -7.90 8.39 11.80
CA GLU A 95 -9.09 8.38 12.64
C GLU A 95 -8.91 9.34 13.83
N GLU A 96 -9.79 10.33 13.96
CA GLU A 96 -10.28 10.68 15.29
C GLU A 96 -11.29 9.61 15.65
N PHE A 97 -10.89 8.60 16.43
CA PHE A 97 -11.88 7.89 17.23
C PHE A 97 -12.40 8.89 18.25
N ASP A 98 -13.37 9.69 17.82
CA ASP A 98 -14.11 10.60 18.67
C ASP A 98 -15.03 9.71 19.52
N LEU A 99 -14.42 9.10 20.54
CA LEU A 99 -15.12 8.54 21.68
C LEU A 99 -15.73 9.73 22.42
N HIS A 100 -16.79 10.30 21.84
CA HIS A 100 -17.84 10.95 22.58
C HIS A 100 -18.42 9.89 23.52
N LEU A 101 -17.74 9.68 24.64
CA LEU A 101 -18.33 9.20 25.87
C LEU A 101 -19.51 10.13 26.11
N ALA A 102 -20.70 9.72 25.68
CA ALA A 102 -21.93 10.41 26.03
C ALA A 102 -21.93 10.52 27.56
N PRO A 103 -21.89 11.73 28.15
CA PRO A 103 -22.05 11.85 29.58
C PRO A 103 -23.44 11.31 29.93
N ASN A 104 -23.48 10.35 30.85
CA ASN A 104 -24.71 9.82 31.45
C ASN A 104 -25.55 10.94 32.09
#